data_AF-A0A932SV39-F1
#
_entry.id   AF-A0A932SV39-F1
#
_cell.length_a   1.000
_cell.length_b   1.000
_cell.length_c   1.000
_cell.angle_alpha   90.00
_cell.angle_beta   90.00
_cell.angle_gamma   90.00
#
_symmetry.space_group_name_H-M   'P 1'
#
loop_
_entity.id
_entity.type
_entity.pdbx_description
1 polymer ?
#
loop_
_entity_poly.entity_id
_entity_poly.type
_entity_poly.pdbx_seq_one_letter_code
_entity_poly.pdbx_strand_id
1 'polypeptide(L)' 'MGGKSDQVKGRIKEAVGALTGNDKLRDEGKTDQAAGKVKQAVQTAVDNVRKAAEGAVDKAKLARKKI' A
#
# COMPACT_ATOMS: atom_id res chain seq x y z
N MET A 1 -5.27 0.53 7.60
CA MET A 1 -6.35 0.49 6.59
C MET A 1 -6.33 1.68 5.61
N GLY A 2 -5.17 2.24 5.23
CA GLY A 2 -5.12 3.45 4.39
C GLY A 2 -5.27 3.22 2.87
N GLY A 3 -4.51 2.29 2.30
CA GLY A 3 -4.35 2.21 0.83
C GLY A 3 -5.60 1.90 0.01
N LYS A 4 -6.57 1.16 0.56
CA LYS A 4 -7.83 0.86 -0.16
C LYS A 4 -8.79 2.05 -0.18
N SER A 5 -8.80 2.84 0.90
CA SER A 5 -9.67 4.01 1.03
C SER A 5 -9.21 5.12 0.09
N ASP A 6 -7.89 5.36 0.02
CA ASP A 6 -7.28 6.36 -0.88
C ASP A 6 -7.52 6.02 -2.36
N GLN A 7 -7.46 4.73 -2.73
CA GLN A 7 -7.71 4.28 -4.09
C GLN A 7 -9.18 4.44 -4.51
N VAL A 8 -10.13 4.22 -3.59
CA VAL A 8 -11.56 4.47 -3.84
C VAL A 8 -11.82 5.98 -3.96
N LYS A 9 -11.26 6.79 -3.05
CA LYS A 9 -11.38 8.26 -3.08
C LYS A 9 -10.84 8.84 -4.37
N GLY A 10 -9.69 8.35 -4.83
CA GLY A 10 -9.07 8.79 -6.08
C GLY A 10 -9.94 8.47 -7.30
N ARG A 11 -10.54 7.28 -7.36
CA ARG A 11 -11.50 6.94 -8.44
C ARG A 11 -12.73 7.83 -8.45
N ILE A 12 -13.25 8.19 -7.27
CA ILE A 12 -14.39 9.10 -7.16
C ILE A 12 -14.01 10.50 -7.65
N LYS A 13 -12.87 11.05 -7.20
CA LYS A 13 -12.39 12.36 -7.68
C LYS A 13 -12.16 12.38 -9.19
N GLU A 14 -11.61 11.29 -9.74
CA GLU A 14 -11.37 11.15 -11.18
C GLU A 14 -12.68 11.14 -11.98
N ALA A 15 -13.67 10.36 -11.52
CA ALA A 15 -14.99 10.30 -12.14
C ALA A 15 -15.73 11.64 -12.06
N VAL A 16 -15.72 12.29 -10.89
CA VAL A 16 -16.35 13.61 -10.70
C VAL A 16 -15.65 14.68 -11.54
N GLY A 17 -14.32 14.67 -11.60
CA GLY A 17 -13.55 15.59 -12.44
C GLY A 17 -13.86 15.40 -13.93
N ALA A 18 -13.93 14.15 -14.40
CA ALA A 18 -14.31 13.84 -15.79
C ALA A 18 -15.75 14.26 -16.12
N LEU A 19 -16.69 14.07 -15.19
CA LEU A 19 -18.10 14.46 -15.35
C LEU A 19 -18.31 15.97 -15.35
N THR A 20 -17.55 16.71 -14.54
CA THR A 20 -17.71 18.17 -14.37
C THR A 20 -16.76 18.98 -15.27
N GLY A 21 -15.89 18.32 -16.05
CA GLY A 21 -14.84 19.00 -16.83
C GLY A 21 -13.76 19.64 -15.96
N ASN A 22 -13.61 19.22 -14.70
CA ASN A 22 -12.64 19.77 -13.77
C ASN A 22 -11.36 18.92 -13.77
N ASP A 23 -10.38 19.35 -14.58
CA ASP A 23 -9.09 18.67 -14.72
C ASP A 23 -8.32 18.54 -13.40
N LYS A 24 -8.49 19.51 -12.48
CA LYS A 24 -7.81 19.49 -11.18
C LYS A 24 -8.27 18.31 -10.32
N LEU A 25 -9.58 18.04 -10.29
CA LEU A 25 -10.14 16.88 -9.60
C LEU A 25 -9.73 15.56 -10.27
N ARG A 26 -9.62 15.57 -11.61
CA ARG A 26 -9.16 14.40 -12.37
C ARG A 26 -7.72 14.03 -12.03
N ASP A 27 -6.84 15.02 -12.00
CA ASP A 27 -5.41 14.82 -11.73
C ASP A 27 -5.13 14.50 -10.26
N GLU A 28 -5.87 15.10 -9.32
CA GLU A 28 -5.83 14.67 -7.91
C GLU A 28 -6.25 13.20 -7.77
N GLY A 29 -7.33 12.80 -8.45
CA GLY A 29 -7.83 11.43 -8.40
C GLY A 29 -6.81 10.40 -8.91
N LYS A 30 -6.08 10.73 -9.98
CA LYS A 30 -4.97 9.90 -10.50
C LYS A 30 -3.79 9.86 -9.56
N THR A 31 -3.42 11.00 -8.99
CA THR A 31 -2.28 11.12 -8.07
C THR A 31 -2.52 10.32 -6.80
N ASP A 32 -3.72 10.41 -6.21
CA ASP A 32 -4.13 9.66 -5.02
C ASP A 32 -4.08 8.13 -5.28
N GLN A 33 -4.53 7.69 -6.45
CA GLN A 33 -4.44 6.28 -6.86
C GLN A 33 -2.99 5.79 -7.05
N ALA A 34 -2.14 6.62 -7.68
CA ALA A 34 -0.74 6.29 -7.91
C ALA A 34 0.03 6.20 -6.59
N ALA A 35 -0.14 7.19 -5.70
CA ALA A 35 0.46 7.20 -4.38
C ALA A 35 0.01 5.99 -3.53
N GLY A 36 -1.27 5.63 -3.61
CA GLY A 36 -1.81 4.42 -2.96
C GLY A 36 -1.16 3.13 -3.45
N LYS A 37 -0.98 2.97 -4.77
CA LYS A 37 -0.29 1.80 -5.37
C LYS A 37 1.17 1.72 -4.94
N VAL A 38 1.89 2.84 -4.96
CA VAL A 38 3.31 2.90 -4.53
C VAL A 38 3.42 2.52 -3.05
N LYS A 39 2.59 3.08 -2.17
CA LYS A 39 2.56 2.70 -0.76
C LYS A 39 2.31 1.20 -0.57
N GLN A 40 1.34 0.61 -1.28
CA GLN A 40 1.08 -0.83 -1.19
C GLN A 40 2.28 -1.67 -1.64
N ALA A 41 2.95 -1.30 -2.72
CA ALA A 41 4.11 -2.03 -3.22
C ALA A 41 5.27 -2.00 -2.20
N VAL A 42 5.58 -0.82 -1.68
CA VAL A 42 6.62 -0.65 -0.64
C VAL A 42 6.26 -1.44 0.62
N GLN A 43 5.01 -1.34 1.08
CA GLN A 43 4.56 -2.03 2.28
C GLN A 43 4.62 -3.55 2.12
N THR A 44 4.26 -4.07 0.95
CA THR A 44 4.37 -5.51 0.63
C THR A 44 5.83 -5.97 0.62
N ALA A 45 6.74 -5.18 0.05
CA ALA A 45 8.16 -5.49 0.05
C ALA A 45 8.74 -5.53 1.47
N VAL A 46 8.40 -4.52 2.30
CA VAL A 46 8.81 -4.45 3.71
C VAL A 46 8.25 -5.62 4.52
N ASP A 47 6.97 -5.97 4.34
CA ASP A 47 6.35 -7.08 5.04
C ASP A 47 6.99 -8.43 4.69
N ASN A 48 7.39 -8.63 3.42
CA ASN A 48 8.09 -9.85 2.99
C ASN A 48 9.47 -9.97 3.65
N VAL A 49 10.24 -8.87 3.69
CA VAL A 49 11.55 -8.83 4.37
C VAL A 49 11.37 -9.10 5.86
N ARG A 50 10.39 -8.46 6.49
CA ARG A 50 10.09 -8.65 7.91
C ARG A 50 9.72 -10.10 8.22
N LYS A 51 8.84 -10.73 7.42
CA LYS A 51 8.48 -12.15 7.59
C LYS A 51 9.69 -13.08 7.44
N ALA A 52 10.58 -12.81 6.49
CA ALA A 52 11.80 -13.60 6.33
C ALA A 52 12.72 -13.48 7.54
N ALA A 53 12.89 -12.27 8.08
CA ALA A 53 13.65 -12.02 9.29
C ALA A 53 13.02 -12.68 10.52
N GLU A 54 11.71 -12.54 10.73
CA GLU A 54 10.96 -13.19 11.82
C GLU A 54 11.10 -14.71 11.74
N GLY A 55 10.98 -15.32 10.55
CA GLY A 55 11.17 -16.76 10.37
C GLY A 55 12.59 -17.24 10.69
N ALA A 56 13.61 -16.43 10.39
CA ALA A 56 15.00 -16.72 10.76
C ALA A 56 15.22 -16.61 12.28
N VAL A 57 14.66 -15.58 12.91
CA VAL A 57 14.72 -15.37 14.35
C VAL A 57 13.98 -16.48 15.10
N ASP A 58 12.81 -16.91 14.65
CA ASP A 58 12.05 -18.00 15.25
C ASP A 58 12.78 -19.33 15.15
N LYS A 59 13.42 -19.63 14.01
CA LYS A 59 14.28 -20.82 13.87
C LYS A 59 15.46 -20.78 14.82
N ALA A 60 16.13 -19.63 14.97
CA ALA A 60 17.22 -19.47 15.91
C ALA A 60 16.75 -19.63 17.37
N LYS A 61 15.56 -19.12 17.70
CA LYS A 61 14.94 -19.24 19.03
C LYS A 61 14.57 -20.68 19.35
N LEU A 62 14.04 -21.43 18.37
CA LEU A 62 13.74 -22.85 18.49
C LEU A 62 15.01 -23.70 18.65
N ALA A 63 16.06 -23.39 17.89
CA ALA A 63 17.35 -24.07 18.01
C ALA A 63 17.99 -23.84 19.39
N ARG A 64 17.95 -22.60 19.89
CA ARG A 64 18.47 -22.25 21.23
C ARG A 64 17.69 -22.89 22.38
N LYS A 65 16.39 -23.20 22.20
CA LYS A 65 15.55 -23.83 23.23
C LYS A 65 15.76 -25.35 23.34
N LYS A 66 16.35 -25.97 22.31
CA LYS A 66 16.65 -27.41 22.27
C LYS A 66 18.05 -27.79 22.80
N ILE A 67 18.92 -26.80 23.01
CA ILE A 67 20.22 -26.92 23.67
C ILE A 67 20.03 -26.57 25.14
#